data_AF-A0A2T6BY59-F1
#
_entry.id   AF-A0A2T6BY59-F1
#
_cell.length_a   1.000
_cell.length_b   1.000
_cell.length_c   1.000
_cell.angle_alpha   90.00
_cell.angle_beta   90.00
_cell.angle_gamma   90.00
#
_symmetry.space_group_name_H-M   'P 1'
#
loop_
_entity.id
_entity.type
_entity.pdbx_description
1 polymer ?
#
loop_
_entity_poly.entity_id
_entity_poly.type
_entity_poly.pdbx_seq_one_letter_code
_entity_poly.pdbx_strand_id
1 'polypeptide(L)'
;MIIFNVAAIIVLLIAALLCIPFFIIYAFGGMNESILVIFMSWMILVASFIGKNNDINGRLFFIPMWILSIPLPFVFTYIKYEWLGIGVTFGIFFGFILFVVLLAYFQESKRLRKLRSEKILFPEIEVDSLAYWKAVKDKFFIPSFIKMTPEIGRFNIRVAKALEKDDATLTTLESFVQEMNKVGSRHQKINPAVAKELMAEIDLKISALKQQLEIVKNSQI
;
A
#
# COMPACT_ATOMS: atom_id res chain seq x y z
N MET A 1 18.85 14.86 -19.68
CA MET A 1 18.41 13.56 -19.13
C MET A 1 18.30 13.72 -17.63
N ILE A 2 17.08 13.76 -17.08
CA ILE A 2 16.87 13.98 -15.65
C ILE A 2 17.21 12.68 -14.91
N ILE A 3 18.32 12.67 -14.19
CA ILE A 3 18.84 11.51 -13.45
C ILE A 3 17.96 11.19 -12.21
N PHE A 4 17.14 12.15 -11.77
CA PHE A 4 16.28 12.09 -10.58
C PHE A 4 14.88 12.62 -10.85
N ASN A 5 13.83 11.82 -10.65
CA ASN A 5 12.47 12.37 -10.71
C ASN A 5 12.13 13.19 -9.45
N VAL A 6 11.16 14.11 -9.54
CA VAL A 6 10.73 14.94 -8.38
C VAL A 6 10.31 14.07 -7.19
N ALA A 7 9.73 12.89 -7.45
CA ALA A 7 9.41 11.90 -6.43
C ALA A 7 10.65 11.42 -5.65
N ALA A 8 11.84 11.38 -6.26
CA ALA A 8 13.08 11.03 -5.57
C ALA A 8 13.48 12.10 -4.53
N ILE A 9 13.32 13.38 -4.89
CA ILE A 9 13.59 14.51 -3.98
C ILE A 9 12.66 14.45 -2.77
N ILE A 10 11.37 14.18 -3.00
CA ILE A 10 10.38 14.07 -1.91
C ILE A 10 10.76 12.97 -0.92
N VAL A 11 11.14 11.78 -1.41
CA VAL A 11 11.56 10.69 -0.53
C VAL A 11 12.84 11.04 0.24
N LEU A 12 13.79 11.75 -0.38
CA LEU A 12 15.00 12.22 0.31
C LEU A 12 14.66 13.19 1.45
N LEU A 13 13.74 14.13 1.22
CA LEU A 13 13.27 15.07 2.24
C LEU A 13 12.56 14.35 3.40
N ILE A 14 11.75 13.34 3.10
CA ILE A 14 11.13 12.49 4.12
C ILE A 14 12.21 11.74 4.92
N ALA A 15 13.21 11.17 4.25
CA ALA A 15 14.32 10.50 4.93
C ALA A 15 15.07 11.47 5.86
N ALA A 16 15.38 12.68 5.39
CA ALA A 16 16.03 13.71 6.19
C ALA A 16 15.20 14.08 7.44
N LEU A 17 13.88 14.23 7.29
CA LEU A 17 12.97 14.48 8.41
C LEU A 17 12.99 13.34 9.44
N LEU A 18 12.98 12.09 8.97
CA LEU A 18 13.05 10.90 9.82
C LEU A 18 14.41 10.74 10.52
N CYS A 19 15.48 11.33 9.97
CA CYS A 19 16.81 11.31 10.57
C CYS A 19 16.97 12.29 11.75
N ILE A 20 16.10 13.29 11.89
CA ILE A 20 16.23 14.36 12.91
C ILE A 20 16.40 13.80 14.34
N PRO A 21 15.59 12.84 14.82
CA PRO A 21 15.76 12.29 16.17
C PRO A 21 17.14 11.67 16.40
N PHE A 22 17.74 11.05 15.38
CA PHE A 22 19.05 10.43 15.48
C PHE A 22 20.18 11.48 15.53
N PHE A 23 20.05 12.58 14.77
CA PHE A 23 20.96 13.71 14.90
C PHE A 23 20.91 14.35 16.28
N ILE A 24 19.71 14.46 16.87
CA ILE A 24 19.54 14.96 18.25
C ILE A 24 20.27 14.03 19.23
N ILE A 25 20.04 12.72 19.18
CA ILE A 25 20.70 11.75 20.06
C ILE A 25 22.22 11.80 19.91
N TYR A 26 22.72 11.91 18.67
CA TYR A 26 24.15 12.08 18.39
C TYR A 26 24.72 13.36 19.01
N ALA A 27 24.03 14.50 18.86
CA ALA A 27 24.48 15.79 19.40
C ALA A 27 24.57 15.79 20.94
N PHE A 28 23.72 15.00 21.61
CA PHE A 28 23.77 14.80 23.07
C PHE A 28 24.77 13.70 23.51
N GLY A 29 25.58 13.17 22.60
CA GLY A 29 26.59 12.14 22.89
C GLY A 29 26.02 10.76 23.17
N GLY A 30 24.73 10.53 22.90
CA GLY A 30 24.07 9.23 23.12
C GLY A 30 24.36 8.19 22.03
N MET A 31 25.06 8.56 20.97
CA MET A 31 25.35 7.70 19.82
C MET A 31 26.66 8.12 19.14
N ASN A 32 27.39 7.15 18.58
CA ASN A 32 28.58 7.43 17.77
C ASN A 32 28.24 7.63 16.29
N GLU A 33 29.19 8.16 15.51
CA GLU A 33 29.00 8.46 14.08
C GLU A 33 28.66 7.21 13.25
N SER A 34 29.27 6.06 13.57
CA SER A 34 29.04 4.82 12.83
C SER A 34 27.60 4.32 12.99
N ILE A 35 27.06 4.38 14.21
CA ILE A 35 25.68 4.00 14.51
C ILE A 35 24.71 5.02 13.90
N LEU A 36 25.05 6.32 13.89
CA LEU A 36 24.25 7.36 13.22
C LEU A 36 24.08 7.06 11.73
N VAL A 37 25.18 6.76 11.01
CA VAL A 37 25.13 6.43 9.58
C VAL A 37 24.27 5.19 9.31
N ILE A 38 24.37 4.16 10.16
CA ILE A 38 23.53 2.96 10.06
C ILE A 38 22.06 3.34 10.22
N PHE A 39 21.68 4.11 11.24
CA PHE A 39 20.28 4.55 11.40
C PHE A 39 19.80 5.44 10.25
N MET A 40 20.64 6.33 9.73
CA MET A 40 20.29 7.12 8.54
C MET A 40 20.01 6.23 7.33
N SER A 41 20.81 5.18 7.11
CA SER A 41 20.57 4.21 6.02
C SER A 41 19.23 3.48 6.20
N TRP A 42 18.85 3.15 7.44
CA TRP A 42 17.53 2.62 7.77
C TRP A 42 16.41 3.62 7.49
N MET A 43 16.60 4.90 7.80
CA MET A 43 15.58 5.93 7.54
C MET A 43 15.36 6.17 6.04
N ILE A 44 16.40 6.01 5.21
CA ILE A 44 16.25 6.03 3.74
C ILE A 44 15.37 4.87 3.26
N LEU A 45 15.55 3.67 3.83
CA LEU A 45 14.70 2.52 3.54
C LEU A 45 13.24 2.77 3.97
N VAL A 46 13.03 3.25 5.20
CA VAL A 46 11.70 3.57 5.73
C VAL A 46 11.01 4.63 4.88
N ALA A 47 11.69 5.73 4.56
CA ALA A 47 11.16 6.79 3.69
C ALA A 47 10.80 6.27 2.30
N SER A 48 11.60 5.36 1.74
CA SER A 48 11.33 4.75 0.44
C SER A 48 10.09 3.87 0.45
N PHE A 49 9.85 3.13 1.55
CA PHE A 49 8.61 2.38 1.74
C PHE A 49 7.39 3.29 1.93
N ILE A 50 7.52 4.38 2.70
CA ILE A 50 6.47 5.39 2.87
C ILE A 50 6.12 6.00 1.51
N GLY A 51 7.12 6.37 0.71
CA GLY A 51 6.91 6.89 -0.64
C GLY A 51 6.14 5.92 -1.53
N LYS A 52 6.60 4.66 -1.60
CA LYS A 52 5.93 3.60 -2.37
C LYS A 52 4.46 3.42 -1.96
N ASN A 53 4.15 3.46 -0.66
CA ASN A 53 2.79 3.28 -0.17
C ASN A 53 1.84 4.45 -0.50
N ASN A 54 2.38 5.62 -0.83
CA ASN A 54 1.60 6.81 -1.20
C ASN A 54 1.66 7.10 -2.72
N ASP A 55 1.93 6.09 -3.55
CA ASP A 55 2.14 6.21 -5.00
C ASP A 55 3.31 7.15 -5.42
N ILE A 56 4.18 7.51 -4.47
CA ILE A 56 5.39 8.32 -4.73
C ILE A 56 6.52 7.36 -5.12
N ASN A 57 6.54 6.99 -6.39
CA ASN A 57 7.58 6.12 -6.96
C ASN A 57 8.86 6.89 -7.30
N GLY A 58 9.62 7.23 -6.28
CA GLY A 58 10.95 7.83 -6.45
C GLY A 58 11.92 6.86 -7.12
N ARG A 59 12.58 7.31 -8.19
CA ARG A 59 13.53 6.52 -8.98
C ARG A 59 14.87 7.25 -9.03
N LEU A 60 15.94 6.51 -8.78
CA LEU A 60 17.30 6.93 -9.07
C LEU A 60 17.72 6.23 -10.36
N PHE A 61 18.04 6.99 -11.41
CA PHE A 61 18.18 6.46 -12.77
C PHE A 61 16.88 5.74 -13.22
N PHE A 62 16.88 4.41 -13.26
CA PHE A 62 15.72 3.57 -13.61
C PHE A 62 15.27 2.67 -12.45
N ILE A 63 16.01 2.65 -11.34
CA ILE A 63 15.78 1.71 -10.25
C ILE A 63 14.94 2.40 -9.17
N PRO A 64 13.81 1.79 -8.73
CA PRO A 64 13.05 2.28 -7.61
C PRO A 64 13.90 2.38 -6.35
N MET A 65 13.83 3.51 -5.64
CA MET A 65 14.68 3.74 -4.46
C MET A 65 14.41 2.77 -3.32
N TRP A 66 13.20 2.20 -3.22
CA TRP A 66 12.92 1.15 -2.24
C TRP A 66 13.75 -0.12 -2.49
N ILE A 67 14.13 -0.40 -3.74
CA ILE A 67 15.04 -1.52 -4.07
C ILE A 67 16.47 -1.13 -3.72
N LEU A 68 16.90 0.07 -4.11
CA LEU A 68 18.26 0.57 -3.84
C LEU A 68 18.56 0.77 -2.36
N SER A 69 17.55 1.04 -1.55
CA SER A 69 17.73 1.30 -0.12
C SER A 69 17.84 0.04 0.73
N ILE A 70 17.43 -1.14 0.23
CA ILE A 70 17.54 -2.40 0.97
C ILE A 70 19.01 -2.75 1.26
N PRO A 71 19.94 -2.73 0.28
CA PRO A 71 21.34 -3.08 0.55
C PRO A 71 22.08 -2.09 1.44
N LEU A 72 21.66 -0.82 1.50
CA LEU A 72 22.41 0.25 2.18
C LEU A 72 22.68 -0.08 3.67
N PRO A 73 21.68 -0.42 4.51
CA PRO A 73 21.92 -0.84 5.89
C PRO A 73 22.88 -2.02 6.02
N PHE A 74 22.80 -3.00 5.12
CA PHE A 74 23.66 -4.19 5.17
C PHE A 74 25.11 -3.85 4.85
N VAL A 75 25.36 -3.02 3.83
CA VAL A 75 26.71 -2.59 3.44
C VAL A 75 27.35 -1.77 4.55
N PHE A 76 26.67 -0.76 5.09
CA PHE A 76 27.23 0.09 6.13
C PHE A 76 27.49 -0.67 7.43
N THR A 77 26.59 -1.58 7.81
CA THR A 77 26.77 -2.36 9.03
C THR A 77 27.87 -3.42 8.85
N TYR A 78 28.01 -4.01 7.66
CA TYR A 78 29.11 -4.93 7.37
C TYR A 78 30.48 -4.25 7.42
N ILE A 79 30.62 -3.04 6.85
CA ILE A 79 31.88 -2.29 6.87
C ILE A 79 32.37 -2.01 8.30
N LYS A 80 31.44 -1.85 9.25
CA LYS A 80 31.77 -1.48 10.64
C LYS A 80 31.82 -2.65 11.61
N TYR A 81 30.99 -3.66 11.41
CA TYR A 81 30.78 -4.75 12.37
C TYR A 81 30.85 -6.14 11.72
N GLU A 82 31.29 -6.22 10.46
CA GLU A 82 31.47 -7.46 9.71
C GLU A 82 30.22 -8.36 9.74
N TRP A 83 30.40 -9.68 9.88
CA TRP A 83 29.32 -10.66 9.90
C TRP A 83 28.39 -10.51 11.10
N LEU A 84 28.90 -10.07 12.26
CA LEU A 84 28.05 -9.76 13.42
C LEU A 84 27.08 -8.62 13.09
N GLY A 85 27.57 -7.61 12.38
CA GLY A 85 26.76 -6.50 11.86
C GLY A 85 25.64 -6.94 10.93
N ILE A 86 25.94 -7.87 10.01
CA ILE A 86 24.93 -8.45 9.13
C ILE A 86 23.84 -9.16 9.94
N GLY A 87 24.21 -9.97 10.93
CA GLY A 87 23.26 -10.67 11.79
C GLY A 87 22.29 -9.72 12.50
N VAL A 88 22.82 -8.64 13.09
CA VAL A 88 22.00 -7.60 13.75
C VAL A 88 21.09 -6.90 12.74
N THR A 89 21.62 -6.51 11.58
CA THR A 89 20.84 -5.84 10.52
C THR A 89 19.71 -6.71 10.01
N PHE A 90 19.97 -8.01 9.85
CA PHE A 90 18.97 -8.99 9.43
C PHE A 90 17.87 -9.15 10.49
N GLY A 91 18.24 -9.18 11.78
CA GLY A 91 17.29 -9.17 12.89
C GLY A 91 16.38 -7.94 12.87
N ILE A 92 16.95 -6.74 12.67
CA ILE A 92 16.19 -5.49 12.54
C ILE A 92 15.27 -5.55 11.31
N PHE A 93 15.76 -6.06 10.17
CA PHE A 93 14.98 -6.18 8.95
C PHE A 93 13.76 -7.09 9.13
N PHE A 94 13.95 -8.26 9.74
CA PHE A 94 12.86 -9.18 10.07
C PHE A 94 11.88 -8.56 11.07
N GLY A 95 12.39 -7.86 12.09
CA GLY A 95 11.56 -7.12 13.02
C GLY A 95 10.70 -6.06 12.33
N PHE A 96 11.28 -5.32 11.37
CA PHE A 96 10.55 -4.34 10.57
C PHE A 96 9.47 -4.99 9.70
N ILE A 97 9.77 -6.09 8.99
CA ILE A 97 8.77 -6.83 8.21
C ILE A 97 7.63 -7.31 9.12
N LEU A 98 7.96 -7.92 10.26
CA LEU A 98 6.97 -8.41 11.22
C LEU A 98 6.10 -7.25 11.74
N PHE A 99 6.70 -6.10 12.04
CA PHE A 99 6.00 -4.90 12.46
C PHE A 99 5.02 -4.40 11.38
N VAL A 100 5.44 -4.34 10.11
CA VAL A 100 4.57 -3.94 8.99
C VAL A 100 3.40 -4.92 8.82
N VAL A 101 3.66 -6.22 8.90
CA VAL A 101 2.62 -7.26 8.83
C VAL A 101 1.63 -7.11 9.99
N LEU A 102 2.12 -6.87 11.21
CA LEU A 102 1.27 -6.63 12.39
C LEU A 102 0.41 -5.37 12.21
N LEU A 103 0.98 -4.28 11.72
CA LEU A 103 0.22 -3.06 11.43
C LEU A 103 -0.89 -3.31 10.40
N ALA A 104 -0.60 -4.02 9.32
CA ALA A 104 -1.59 -4.37 8.30
C ALA A 104 -2.70 -5.26 8.89
N TYR A 105 -2.34 -6.26 9.70
CA TYR A 105 -3.29 -7.10 10.43
C TYR A 105 -4.19 -6.27 11.37
N PHE A 106 -3.63 -5.32 12.11
CA PHE A 106 -4.40 -4.44 13.00
C PHE A 106 -5.34 -3.52 12.22
N GLN A 107 -4.90 -2.98 11.08
CA GLN A 107 -5.74 -2.15 10.20
C GLN A 107 -6.93 -2.95 9.65
N GLU A 108 -6.70 -4.15 9.13
CA GLU A 108 -7.78 -5.05 8.67
C GLU A 108 -8.73 -5.43 9.80
N SER A 109 -8.19 -5.75 10.98
CA SER A 109 -8.98 -6.08 12.17
C SER A 109 -9.84 -4.89 12.62
N LYS A 110 -9.31 -3.67 12.55
CA LYS A 110 -10.07 -2.44 12.86
C LYS A 110 -11.16 -2.18 11.84
N ARG A 111 -10.89 -2.41 10.55
CA ARG A 111 -11.89 -2.31 9.48
C ARG A 111 -13.00 -3.34 9.66
N LEU A 112 -12.65 -4.59 9.97
CA LEU A 112 -13.61 -5.68 10.25
C LEU A 112 -14.64 -5.26 11.31
N ARG A 113 -14.19 -4.67 12.43
CA ARG A 113 -15.09 -4.21 13.51
C ARG A 113 -16.06 -3.10 13.07
N LYS A 114 -15.74 -2.36 12.00
CA LYS A 114 -16.56 -1.25 11.50
C LYS A 114 -17.49 -1.64 10.35
N LEU A 115 -17.33 -2.82 9.74
CA LEU A 115 -18.12 -3.23 8.57
C LEU A 115 -19.63 -3.17 8.79
N ARG A 116 -20.11 -3.47 10.01
CA ARG A 116 -21.56 -3.46 10.30
C ARG A 116 -22.17 -2.06 10.20
N SER A 117 -21.46 -1.04 10.66
CA SER A 117 -21.93 0.36 10.73
C SER A 117 -21.44 1.24 9.59
N GLU A 118 -20.54 0.74 8.73
CA GLU A 118 -20.03 1.50 7.60
C GLU A 118 -21.13 1.78 6.56
N LYS A 119 -21.35 3.07 6.25
CA LYS A 119 -22.23 3.50 5.17
C LYS A 119 -21.52 3.32 3.83
N ILE A 120 -22.24 2.74 2.87
CA ILE A 120 -21.78 2.56 1.49
C ILE A 120 -22.35 3.73 0.70
N LEU A 121 -21.47 4.65 0.34
CA LEU A 121 -21.78 5.82 -0.48
C LEU A 121 -20.69 5.89 -1.54
N PHE A 122 -21.11 6.07 -2.78
CA PHE A 122 -20.22 6.32 -3.91
C PHE A 122 -20.41 7.79 -4.34
N PRO A 123 -19.36 8.45 -4.84
CA PRO A 123 -19.53 9.76 -5.48
C PRO A 123 -20.35 9.61 -6.77
N GLU A 124 -20.78 10.71 -7.38
CA GLU A 124 -21.52 10.64 -8.64
C GLU A 124 -20.56 10.36 -9.82
N ILE A 125 -20.91 9.36 -10.64
CA ILE A 125 -20.09 8.92 -11.79
C ILE A 125 -19.86 10.07 -12.79
N GLU A 126 -20.89 10.90 -13.00
CA GLU A 126 -20.89 12.01 -13.95
C GLU A 126 -19.94 13.15 -13.54
N VAL A 127 -19.72 13.33 -12.22
CA VAL A 127 -18.88 14.39 -11.68
C VAL A 127 -17.40 14.00 -11.75
N ASP A 128 -17.06 12.80 -11.29
CA ASP A 128 -15.69 12.28 -11.35
C ASP A 128 -15.69 10.75 -11.42
N SER A 129 -15.66 10.23 -12.65
CA SER A 129 -15.61 8.80 -12.93
C SER A 129 -14.38 8.12 -12.30
N LEU A 130 -13.23 8.82 -12.22
CA LEU A 130 -12.03 8.26 -11.64
C LEU A 130 -12.15 8.13 -10.11
N ALA A 131 -12.67 9.17 -9.44
CA ALA A 131 -12.95 9.12 -8.01
C ALA A 131 -14.01 8.07 -7.69
N TYR A 132 -15.03 7.91 -8.55
CA TYR A 132 -16.02 6.84 -8.44
C TYR A 132 -15.37 5.47 -8.41
N TRP A 133 -14.65 5.08 -9.46
CA TRP A 133 -14.09 3.72 -9.54
C TRP A 133 -13.05 3.44 -8.45
N LYS A 134 -12.31 4.46 -7.99
CA LYS A 134 -11.45 4.34 -6.80
C LYS A 134 -12.27 4.08 -5.54
N ALA A 135 -13.34 4.82 -5.32
CA ALA A 135 -14.23 4.59 -4.18
C ALA A 135 -14.88 3.19 -4.23
N VAL A 136 -15.28 2.72 -5.41
CA VAL A 136 -15.78 1.36 -5.62
C VAL A 136 -14.74 0.32 -5.20
N LYS A 137 -13.50 0.45 -5.68
CA LYS A 137 -12.39 -0.44 -5.32
C LYS A 137 -12.16 -0.46 -3.81
N ASP A 138 -12.09 0.71 -3.20
CA ASP A 138 -11.80 0.86 -1.77
C ASP A 138 -12.93 0.30 -0.90
N LYS A 139 -14.18 0.37 -1.37
CA LYS A 139 -15.35 -0.11 -0.61
C LYS A 139 -15.43 -1.62 -0.55
N PHE A 140 -15.02 -2.36 -1.58
CA PHE A 140 -14.90 -3.81 -1.44
C PHE A 140 -13.83 -4.16 -0.40
N PHE A 141 -14.16 -5.07 0.52
CA PHE A 141 -13.23 -5.54 1.53
C PHE A 141 -12.77 -6.97 1.22
N ILE A 142 -11.56 -7.07 0.68
CA ILE A 142 -10.89 -8.34 0.41
C ILE A 142 -9.68 -8.41 1.35
N PRO A 143 -9.76 -9.17 2.46
CA PRO A 143 -8.69 -9.20 3.43
C PRO A 143 -7.47 -9.96 2.90
N SER A 144 -6.27 -9.50 3.29
CA SER A 144 -4.98 -10.12 2.96
C SER A 144 -4.40 -10.91 4.14
N PHE A 145 -4.62 -10.44 5.38
CA PHE A 145 -4.02 -11.01 6.58
C PHE A 145 -5.05 -11.67 7.52
N ILE A 146 -6.30 -11.20 7.52
CA ILE A 146 -7.38 -11.86 8.26
C ILE A 146 -8.10 -12.90 7.40
N LYS A 147 -8.66 -13.92 8.05
CA LYS A 147 -9.51 -14.90 7.35
C LYS A 147 -10.81 -14.24 6.89
N MET A 148 -11.31 -14.67 5.74
CA MET A 148 -12.65 -14.30 5.31
C MET A 148 -13.69 -14.78 6.32
N THR A 149 -14.60 -13.88 6.72
CA THR A 149 -15.71 -14.20 7.63
C THR A 149 -17.06 -13.96 6.95
N PRO A 150 -18.16 -14.55 7.47
CA PRO A 150 -19.50 -14.27 6.96
C PRO A 150 -19.89 -12.79 7.00
N GLU A 151 -19.33 -12.02 7.94
CA GLU A 151 -19.56 -10.58 8.04
C GLU A 151 -18.98 -9.83 6.85
N ILE A 152 -17.76 -10.19 6.43
CA ILE A 152 -17.12 -9.61 5.24
C ILE A 152 -17.93 -9.98 3.99
N GLY A 153 -18.38 -11.23 3.87
CA GLY A 153 -19.23 -11.67 2.76
C GLY A 153 -20.51 -10.85 2.66
N ARG A 154 -21.25 -10.70 3.77
CA ARG A 154 -22.47 -9.88 3.84
C ARG A 154 -22.20 -8.41 3.52
N PHE A 155 -21.09 -7.86 3.99
CA PHE A 155 -20.70 -6.48 3.69
C PHE A 155 -20.44 -6.29 2.19
N ASN A 156 -19.63 -7.16 1.57
CA ASN A 156 -19.34 -7.11 0.14
C ASN A 156 -20.60 -7.29 -0.73
N ILE A 157 -21.57 -8.11 -0.30
CA ILE A 157 -22.88 -8.21 -0.96
C ILE A 157 -23.63 -6.88 -0.89
N ARG A 158 -23.61 -6.17 0.25
CA ARG A 158 -24.22 -4.83 0.35
C ARG A 158 -23.53 -3.83 -0.58
N VAL A 159 -22.21 -3.93 -0.76
CA VAL A 159 -21.45 -3.09 -1.70
C VAL A 159 -21.89 -3.38 -3.13
N ALA A 160 -21.97 -4.65 -3.52
CA ALA A 160 -22.44 -5.06 -4.84
C ALA A 160 -23.88 -4.57 -5.13
N LYS A 161 -24.80 -4.72 -4.16
CA LYS A 161 -26.17 -4.21 -4.29
C LYS A 161 -26.27 -2.69 -4.38
N ALA A 162 -25.31 -1.96 -3.80
CA ALA A 162 -25.25 -0.51 -3.96
C ALA A 162 -24.77 -0.14 -5.36
N LEU A 163 -23.84 -0.89 -5.95
CA LEU A 163 -23.39 -0.70 -7.33
C LEU A 163 -24.47 -1.01 -8.35
N GLU A 164 -25.25 -2.08 -8.14
CA GLU A 164 -26.40 -2.42 -8.99
C GLU A 164 -27.45 -1.31 -9.02
N LYS A 165 -27.62 -0.55 -7.92
CA LYS A 165 -28.54 0.59 -7.86
C LYS A 165 -28.06 1.81 -8.63
N ASP A 166 -26.75 1.93 -8.82
CA ASP A 166 -26.12 3.00 -9.60
C ASP A 166 -25.96 2.61 -11.09
N ASP A 167 -26.63 1.54 -11.55
CA ASP A 167 -26.54 0.97 -12.90
C ASP A 167 -25.10 0.70 -13.38
N ALA A 168 -24.16 0.48 -12.44
CA ALA A 168 -22.76 0.23 -12.76
C ALA A 168 -22.56 -1.20 -13.31
N THR A 169 -22.19 -1.31 -14.59
CA THR A 169 -21.99 -2.60 -15.25
C THR A 169 -20.58 -3.16 -14.99
N LEU A 170 -20.55 -4.28 -14.26
CA LEU A 170 -19.38 -5.12 -14.02
C LEU A 170 -19.74 -6.56 -14.38
N THR A 171 -19.00 -7.13 -15.33
CA THR A 171 -19.25 -8.49 -15.84
C THR A 171 -18.96 -9.56 -14.79
N THR A 172 -18.02 -9.30 -13.89
CA THR A 172 -17.60 -10.25 -12.85
C THR A 172 -18.42 -10.15 -11.55
N LEU A 173 -19.30 -9.15 -11.42
CA LEU A 173 -20.01 -8.85 -10.18
C LEU A 173 -20.93 -9.98 -9.71
N GLU A 174 -21.67 -10.60 -10.63
CA GLU A 174 -22.61 -11.67 -10.31
C GLU A 174 -21.87 -12.90 -9.74
N SER A 175 -20.78 -13.30 -10.39
CA SER A 175 -19.95 -14.42 -9.93
C SER A 175 -19.36 -14.15 -8.53
N PHE A 176 -18.98 -12.91 -8.27
CA PHE A 176 -18.49 -12.49 -6.97
C PHE A 176 -19.57 -12.51 -5.89
N VAL A 177 -20.78 -12.02 -6.19
CA VAL A 177 -21.93 -12.07 -5.27
C VAL A 177 -22.29 -13.50 -4.92
N GLN A 178 -22.32 -14.41 -5.90
CA GLN A 178 -22.57 -15.83 -5.66
C GLN A 178 -21.53 -16.43 -4.71
N GLU A 179 -20.25 -16.13 -4.91
CA GLU A 179 -19.18 -16.61 -4.03
C GLU A 179 -19.28 -16.01 -2.62
N MET A 180 -19.57 -14.71 -2.50
CA MET A 180 -19.78 -14.06 -1.19
C MET A 180 -21.00 -14.62 -0.45
N ASN A 181 -22.05 -15.08 -1.15
CA ASN A 181 -23.21 -15.72 -0.54
C ASN A 181 -22.86 -17.09 0.09
N LYS A 182 -21.97 -17.86 -0.53
CA LYS A 182 -21.46 -19.12 0.05
C LYS A 182 -20.71 -18.86 1.36
N VAL A 183 -19.86 -17.83 1.36
CA VAL A 183 -19.11 -17.38 2.55
C VAL A 183 -20.03 -16.83 3.64
N GLY A 184 -21.08 -16.10 3.26
CA GLY A 184 -22.06 -15.51 4.18
C GLY A 184 -22.94 -16.53 4.91
N SER A 185 -23.03 -17.76 4.37
CA SER A 185 -23.88 -18.85 4.87
C SER A 185 -23.09 -19.96 5.56
N ARG A 186 -21.85 -20.27 5.13
CA ARG A 186 -20.96 -21.26 5.75
C ARG A 186 -19.55 -20.68 5.82
N HIS A 187 -18.79 -20.98 6.88
CA HIS A 187 -17.37 -20.62 6.99
C HIS A 187 -16.55 -21.41 5.95
N GLN A 188 -16.62 -21.01 4.68
CA GLN A 188 -15.92 -21.63 3.56
C GLN A 188 -14.78 -20.73 3.08
N LYS A 189 -13.72 -21.36 2.59
CA LYS A 189 -12.63 -20.68 1.88
C LYS A 189 -13.19 -20.11 0.58
N ILE A 190 -12.96 -18.82 0.33
CA ILE A 190 -13.28 -18.19 -0.95
C ILE A 190 -12.37 -18.79 -2.03
N ASN A 191 -12.90 -18.96 -3.24
CA ASN A 191 -12.07 -19.01 -4.42
C ASN A 191 -11.37 -17.65 -4.66
N PRO A 192 -10.03 -17.55 -4.49
CA PRO A 192 -9.32 -16.28 -4.65
C PRO A 192 -9.34 -15.75 -6.09
N ALA A 193 -9.61 -16.60 -7.09
CA ALA A 193 -9.69 -16.18 -8.49
C ALA A 193 -10.83 -15.19 -8.72
N VAL A 194 -12.03 -15.47 -8.18
CA VAL A 194 -13.23 -14.64 -8.34
C VAL A 194 -13.03 -13.24 -7.75
N ALA A 195 -12.43 -13.17 -6.56
CA ALA A 195 -12.06 -11.92 -5.91
C ALA A 195 -11.03 -11.11 -6.74
N LYS A 196 -10.05 -11.80 -7.33
CA LYS A 196 -9.00 -11.18 -8.14
C LYS A 196 -9.54 -10.67 -9.48
N GLU A 197 -10.44 -11.40 -10.11
CA GLU A 197 -11.07 -11.02 -11.38
C GLU A 197 -11.90 -9.74 -11.24
N LEU A 198 -12.72 -9.63 -10.20
CA LEU A 198 -13.48 -8.40 -9.91
C LEU A 198 -12.56 -7.20 -9.69
N MET A 199 -11.52 -7.37 -8.86
CA MET A 199 -10.57 -6.29 -8.61
C MET A 199 -9.79 -5.90 -9.88
N ALA A 200 -9.44 -6.87 -10.72
CA ALA A 200 -8.76 -6.61 -11.99
C ALA A 200 -9.66 -5.84 -12.97
N GLU A 201 -10.95 -6.17 -13.06
CA GLU A 201 -11.91 -5.44 -13.90
C GLU A 201 -12.04 -3.98 -13.45
N ILE A 202 -12.13 -3.74 -12.13
CA ILE A 202 -12.16 -2.38 -11.57
C ILE A 202 -10.85 -1.65 -11.86
N ASP A 203 -9.69 -2.31 -11.71
CA ASP A 203 -8.38 -1.73 -12.00
C ASP A 203 -8.19 -1.38 -13.48
N LEU A 204 -8.76 -2.16 -14.39
CA LEU A 204 -8.77 -1.85 -15.82
C LEU A 204 -9.57 -0.58 -16.10
N LYS A 205 -10.76 -0.42 -15.49
CA LYS A 205 -11.55 0.82 -15.62
C LYS A 205 -10.80 2.04 -15.07
N ILE A 206 -10.17 1.92 -13.90
CA ILE A 206 -9.35 2.99 -13.30
C ILE A 206 -8.16 3.35 -14.22
N SER A 207 -7.48 2.35 -14.78
CA SER A 207 -6.30 2.55 -15.63
C SER A 207 -6.68 3.21 -16.95
N ALA A 208 -7.78 2.79 -17.58
CA ALA A 208 -8.29 3.40 -18.81
C ALA A 208 -8.65 4.88 -18.60
N LEU A 209 -9.30 5.23 -17.48
CA LEU A 209 -9.63 6.62 -17.13
C LEU A 209 -8.39 7.47 -16.86
N LYS A 210 -7.38 6.93 -16.16
CA LYS A 210 -6.09 7.62 -15.97
C LYS A 210 -5.40 7.91 -17.30
N GLN A 211 -5.40 6.94 -18.21
CA GLN A 211 -4.78 7.11 -19.53
C GLN A 211 -5.52 8.16 -20.38
N GLN A 212 -6.86 8.19 -20.34
CA GLN A 212 -7.65 9.23 -21.00
C GLN A 212 -7.35 10.62 -20.44
N LEU A 213 -7.28 10.76 -19.11
CA LEU A 213 -6.91 12.01 -18.45
C LEU A 213 -5.51 12.50 -18.85
N GLU A 214 -4.53 11.59 -18.96
CA GLU A 214 -3.19 11.93 -19.44
C GLU A 214 -3.18 12.38 -20.91
N ILE A 215 -3.95 11.72 -21.78
CA ILE A 215 -4.08 12.11 -23.20
C ILE A 215 -4.69 13.52 -23.32
N VAL A 216 -5.78 13.80 -22.59
CA VAL A 216 -6.42 15.11 -22.60
C VAL A 216 -5.45 16.19 -22.10
N LYS A 217 -4.76 15.94 -20.99
CA LYS A 217 -3.79 16.88 -20.42
C LYS A 217 -2.61 17.17 -21.36
N ASN A 218 -2.16 16.17 -22.12
CA ASN A 218 -1.07 16.34 -23.08
C ASN A 218 -1.53 16.98 -24.41
N SER A 219 -2.82 16.95 -24.74
CA SER A 219 -3.39 17.59 -25.93
C SER A 219 -3.73 19.08 -25.75
N GLN A 220 -3.64 19.60 -24.53
CA GLN A 220 -3.89 21.01 -24.17
C GLN A 220 -2.60 21.83 -23.98
N ILE A 221 -1.44 21.22 -24.29
CA ILE A 221 -0.11 21.85 -24.33
C ILE A 221 0.30 21.95 -25.80
#